data_AF-A0A7C5SRJ3-F1
#
_entry.id   AF-A0A7C5SRJ3-F1
#
_cell.length_a   1.000
_cell.length_b   1.000
_cell.length_c   1.000
_cell.angle_alpha   90.00
_cell.angle_beta   90.00
_cell.angle_gamma   90.00
#
_symmetry.space_group_name_H-M   'P 1'
#
loop_
_entity.id
_entity.type
_entity.pdbx_description
1 polymer ?
#
loop_
_entity_poly.entity_id
_entity_poly.type
_entity_poly.pdbx_seq_one_letter_code
_entity_poly.pdbx_strand_id
1 'polypeptide(L)'
;AAAKPDAVEPDLGPLVDRPDERGGEEGADLAYDVAWIEQVRVKTELGYLTGLQEALKARARRPDSKFKRLAELLTGELAGKKTIVFTRYRDTLEYLGSLLPKQLEGVPVFTLHGGHTEVERDDVLDSFARAEQGVLVATDVISEGLNLQYHASQVVHYELPWNPNRLEQRNGRVDRFGQPEPVVRVRMLFYERSLDALIFRRLIDKALRIKRQFGVVPNYFGDEEYVKGVVQSIFQKEGLLPHSQQTGLFEQEEADDAELARRARQEGFYGHSEFQLPDVERALRRTYGHLTAPERLNGFFARAAAQWGWGFKPAGAKLTVVQRGRPLAGFDPAVGRAVSFDPWLPESDLLKLDLAHPAVEELMERLRARAWSDRAPARTGLFLADVTGPVFLYLFRARFRGPHEVAETLYPEARTPAGEALDDGQAERLLAALLAGELEQPNGNHEQLLHQAVSLAPSGEAGRRRALDRLLAERGKLTEKLRQIYGPEVAFVQELTRLEPLGSPEWLALTVFVGGRS
;
A
#
# COMPACT_ATOMS: atom_id res chain seq x y z
N ALA A 1 31.96 5.35 -72.29
CA ALA A 1 32.85 5.37 -71.11
C ALA A 1 32.13 6.09 -69.97
N ALA A 2 31.67 5.34 -68.97
CA ALA A 2 31.36 5.80 -67.61
C ALA A 2 31.14 4.53 -66.77
N ALA A 3 31.95 4.36 -65.74
CA ALA A 3 32.09 3.15 -64.95
C ALA A 3 30.85 2.81 -64.12
N LYS A 4 30.48 1.53 -64.05
CA LYS A 4 29.62 1.02 -62.97
C LYS A 4 30.48 0.87 -61.71
N PRO A 5 30.00 1.31 -60.53
CA PRO A 5 30.75 1.20 -59.30
C PRO A 5 30.87 -0.27 -58.88
N ASP A 6 32.07 -0.65 -58.47
CA ASP A 6 32.43 -1.99 -57.99
C ASP A 6 31.51 -2.44 -56.85
N ALA A 7 30.82 -3.56 -57.07
CA ALA A 7 30.14 -4.28 -56.01
C ALA A 7 31.22 -4.95 -55.15
N VAL A 8 31.49 -4.38 -53.98
CA VAL A 8 32.29 -5.04 -52.95
C VAL A 8 31.43 -6.20 -52.43
N GLU A 9 31.72 -7.42 -52.89
CA GLU A 9 31.26 -8.64 -52.24
C GLU A 9 31.90 -8.71 -50.84
N PRO A 10 31.12 -8.79 -49.75
CA PRO A 10 31.68 -9.06 -48.45
C PRO A 10 32.15 -10.52 -48.42
N ASP A 11 33.44 -10.72 -48.13
CA ASP A 11 34.01 -12.04 -47.84
C ASP A 11 33.39 -12.58 -46.54
N LEU A 12 32.33 -13.38 -46.71
CA LEU A 12 31.70 -14.14 -45.66
C LEU A 12 32.25 -15.56 -45.75
N GLY A 13 33.37 -15.79 -45.05
CA GLY A 13 33.89 -17.13 -44.79
C GLY A 13 32.82 -18.09 -44.24
N PRO A 14 33.09 -19.40 -44.19
CA PRO A 14 32.07 -20.43 -44.05
C PRO A 14 31.40 -20.35 -42.67
N LEU A 15 30.25 -19.68 -42.60
CA LEU A 15 29.42 -19.54 -41.40
C LEU A 15 28.45 -20.72 -41.19
N VAL A 16 28.68 -21.82 -41.90
CA VAL A 16 27.91 -23.05 -41.78
C VAL A 16 28.90 -24.21 -41.68
N ASP A 17 28.92 -24.86 -40.52
CA ASP A 17 29.59 -26.16 -40.37
C ASP A 17 29.06 -27.10 -41.45
N ARG A 18 29.97 -27.68 -42.25
CA ARG A 18 29.59 -28.73 -43.20
C ARG A 18 28.98 -29.89 -42.41
N PRO A 19 27.76 -30.33 -42.72
CA PRO A 19 27.18 -31.48 -42.03
C PRO A 19 28.02 -32.74 -42.30
N ASP A 20 28.16 -33.56 -41.26
CA ASP A 20 28.87 -34.85 -41.26
C ASP A 20 28.42 -35.71 -42.45
N GLU A 21 29.36 -36.29 -43.21
CA GLU A 21 29.16 -37.05 -44.46
C GLU A 21 28.47 -38.42 -44.25
N ARG A 22 27.43 -38.47 -43.41
CA ARG A 22 26.66 -39.67 -43.07
C ARG A 22 25.17 -39.47 -43.35
N GLY A 23 24.84 -39.15 -44.59
CA GLY A 23 23.49 -39.17 -45.14
C GLY A 23 23.58 -39.28 -46.66
N GLY A 24 22.84 -40.21 -47.27
CA GLY A 24 22.88 -40.45 -48.72
C GLY A 24 22.47 -39.23 -49.56
N GLU A 25 22.61 -39.33 -50.89
CA GLU A 25 22.38 -38.25 -51.87
C GLU A 25 21.09 -37.44 -51.64
N GLU A 26 20.00 -38.07 -51.17
CA GLU A 26 18.72 -37.40 -50.86
C GLU A 26 18.77 -36.42 -49.67
N GLY A 27 19.70 -36.60 -48.71
CA GLY A 27 19.85 -35.71 -47.55
C GLY A 27 20.66 -34.44 -47.84
N ALA A 28 21.54 -34.49 -48.84
CA ALA A 28 22.34 -33.34 -49.25
C ALA A 28 21.50 -32.31 -50.03
N ASP A 29 20.60 -32.78 -50.89
CA ASP A 29 19.69 -31.90 -51.66
C ASP A 29 18.70 -31.16 -50.75
N LEU A 30 18.12 -31.85 -49.76
CA LEU A 30 17.23 -31.22 -48.77
C LEU A 30 17.94 -30.15 -47.93
N ALA A 31 19.21 -30.38 -47.56
CA ALA A 31 20.00 -29.40 -46.81
C ALA A 31 20.34 -28.17 -47.66
N TYR A 32 20.63 -28.35 -48.96
CA TYR A 32 20.85 -27.26 -49.91
C TYR A 32 19.59 -26.41 -50.12
N ASP A 33 18.43 -27.06 -50.30
CA ASP A 33 17.15 -26.37 -50.49
C ASP A 33 16.76 -25.57 -49.24
N VAL A 34 16.95 -26.12 -48.04
CA VAL A 34 16.68 -25.42 -46.78
C VAL A 34 17.62 -24.22 -46.62
N ALA A 35 18.93 -24.39 -46.87
CA ALA A 35 19.90 -23.30 -46.79
C ALA A 35 19.61 -22.19 -47.81
N TRP A 36 19.18 -22.54 -49.02
CA TRP A 36 18.79 -21.58 -50.05
C TRP A 36 17.51 -20.83 -49.68
N ILE A 37 16.49 -21.53 -49.15
CA ILE A 37 15.26 -20.92 -48.63
C ILE A 37 15.57 -19.94 -47.50
N GLU A 38 16.47 -20.30 -46.58
CA GLU A 38 16.90 -19.39 -45.51
C GLU A 38 17.63 -18.16 -46.05
N GLN A 39 18.54 -18.33 -47.01
CA GLN A 39 19.24 -17.21 -47.64
C GLN A 39 18.29 -16.27 -48.38
N VAL A 40 17.30 -16.82 -49.09
CA VAL A 40 16.27 -16.02 -49.77
C VAL A 40 15.39 -15.30 -48.76
N ARG A 41 15.01 -15.95 -47.66
CA ARG A 41 14.25 -15.34 -46.56
C ARG A 41 15.00 -14.17 -45.94
N VAL A 42 16.27 -14.36 -45.59
CA VAL A 42 17.14 -13.33 -45.02
C VAL A 42 17.34 -12.16 -45.99
N LYS A 43 17.58 -12.43 -47.28
CA LYS A 43 17.71 -11.36 -48.30
C LYS A 43 16.42 -10.58 -48.48
N THR A 44 15.27 -11.25 -48.46
CA THR A 44 13.95 -10.62 -48.58
C THR A 44 13.64 -9.76 -47.37
N GLU A 45 13.90 -10.27 -46.16
CA GLU A 45 13.77 -9.53 -44.91
C GLU A 45 14.70 -8.33 -44.85
N LEU A 46 15.96 -8.48 -45.26
CA LEU A 46 16.92 -7.38 -45.34
C LEU A 46 16.45 -6.30 -46.33
N GLY A 47 15.93 -6.70 -47.49
CA GLY A 47 15.34 -5.78 -48.47
C GLY A 47 14.14 -5.03 -47.89
N TYR A 48 13.25 -5.73 -47.20
CA TYR A 48 12.11 -5.13 -46.50
C TYR A 48 12.55 -4.14 -45.41
N LEU A 49 13.48 -4.53 -44.53
CA LEU A 49 14.00 -3.67 -43.46
C LEU A 49 14.73 -2.45 -44.00
N THR A 50 15.49 -2.60 -45.09
CA THR A 50 16.16 -1.48 -45.77
C THR A 50 15.14 -0.51 -46.35
N GLY A 51 14.12 -1.01 -47.04
CA GLY A 51 13.03 -0.19 -47.57
C GLY A 51 12.25 0.53 -46.46
N LEU A 52 12.00 -0.14 -45.33
CA LEU A 52 11.39 0.45 -44.15
C LEU A 52 12.28 1.58 -43.59
N GLN A 53 13.59 1.34 -43.48
CA GLN A 53 14.55 2.32 -42.97
C GLN A 53 14.59 3.58 -43.85
N GLU A 54 14.59 3.44 -45.17
CA GLU A 54 14.54 4.57 -46.10
C GLU A 54 13.22 5.34 -46.00
N ALA A 55 12.09 4.63 -45.93
CA ALA A 55 10.78 5.24 -45.73
C ALA A 55 10.70 6.01 -44.40
N LEU A 56 11.31 5.47 -43.33
CA LEU A 56 11.41 6.12 -42.03
C LEU A 56 12.33 7.34 -42.07
N LYS A 57 13.50 7.27 -42.73
CA LYS A 57 14.39 8.42 -42.94
C LYS A 57 13.71 9.55 -43.71
N ALA A 58 12.94 9.21 -44.75
CA ALA A 58 12.15 10.19 -45.50
C ALA A 58 11.06 10.85 -44.65
N ARG A 59 10.46 10.10 -43.71
CA ARG A 59 9.41 10.58 -42.78
C ARG A 59 9.95 11.24 -41.51
N ALA A 60 11.19 10.99 -41.11
CA ALA A 60 11.83 11.56 -39.92
C ALA A 60 11.90 13.10 -39.93
N ARG A 61 11.68 13.72 -41.10
CA ARG A 61 11.56 15.18 -41.25
C ARG A 61 10.20 15.75 -40.82
N ARG A 62 9.19 14.91 -40.55
CA ARG A 62 7.89 15.38 -40.08
C ARG A 62 7.90 15.50 -38.55
N PRO A 63 7.37 16.61 -37.99
CA PRO A 63 7.26 16.75 -36.54
C PRO A 63 6.32 15.66 -35.98
N ASP A 64 6.75 15.01 -34.90
CA ASP A 64 5.94 14.04 -34.17
C ASP A 64 4.70 14.75 -33.60
N SER A 65 3.53 14.41 -34.14
CA SER A 65 2.25 15.00 -33.74
C SER A 65 1.81 14.58 -32.34
N LYS A 66 2.21 13.39 -31.88
CA LYS A 66 1.89 12.90 -30.54
C LYS A 66 2.76 13.59 -29.50
N PHE A 67 4.05 13.75 -29.78
CA PHE A 67 4.95 14.56 -28.96
C PHE A 67 4.46 16.01 -28.90
N LYS A 68 4.13 16.62 -30.05
CA LYS A 68 3.59 17.98 -30.10
C LYS A 68 2.35 18.12 -29.21
N ARG A 69 1.43 17.14 -29.28
CA ARG A 69 0.22 17.16 -28.45
C ARG A 69 0.53 17.01 -26.96
N LEU A 70 1.49 16.16 -26.59
CA LEU A 70 1.95 16.04 -25.22
C LEU A 70 2.54 17.37 -24.71
N ALA A 71 3.39 18.02 -25.50
CA ALA A 71 3.99 19.30 -25.15
C ALA A 71 2.93 20.40 -24.97
N GLU A 72 1.92 20.47 -25.85
CA GLU A 72 0.78 21.39 -25.72
C GLU A 72 -0.01 21.15 -24.43
N LEU A 73 -0.23 19.89 -24.04
CA LEU A 73 -0.91 19.56 -22.78
C LEU A 73 -0.10 20.00 -21.56
N LEU A 74 1.22 19.74 -21.58
CA LEU A 74 2.14 20.05 -20.49
C LEU A 74 2.39 21.55 -20.32
N THR A 75 2.40 22.31 -21.41
CA THR A 75 2.55 23.78 -21.39
C THR A 75 1.23 24.53 -21.19
N GLY A 76 0.09 23.88 -21.44
CA GLY A 76 -1.24 24.46 -21.29
C GLY A 76 -1.96 23.96 -20.05
N GLU A 77 -2.85 22.98 -20.22
CA GLU A 77 -3.79 22.51 -19.19
C GLU A 77 -3.11 21.94 -17.93
N LEU A 78 -1.91 21.40 -18.10
CA LEU A 78 -1.12 20.75 -17.05
C LEU A 78 0.02 21.63 -16.53
N ALA A 79 0.13 22.88 -17.00
CA ALA A 79 1.15 23.81 -16.51
C ALA A 79 1.02 24.00 -14.99
N GLY A 80 2.15 24.03 -14.29
CA GLY A 80 2.18 24.18 -12.83
C GLY A 80 1.80 22.93 -12.03
N LYS A 81 1.51 21.79 -12.70
CA LYS A 81 1.08 20.55 -12.01
C LYS A 81 2.13 19.46 -12.12
N LYS A 82 2.16 18.60 -11.11
CA LYS A 82 2.89 17.33 -11.17
C LYS A 82 2.13 16.35 -12.05
N THR A 83 2.79 15.87 -13.09
CA THR A 83 2.20 14.97 -14.09
C THR A 83 3.05 13.73 -14.26
N ILE A 84 2.41 12.56 -14.27
CA ILE A 84 3.06 11.29 -14.60
C ILE A 84 2.72 10.93 -16.04
N VAL A 85 3.75 10.68 -16.85
CA VAL A 85 3.63 10.23 -18.23
C VAL A 85 4.08 8.78 -18.32
N PHE A 86 3.14 7.87 -18.57
CA PHE A 86 3.46 6.46 -18.75
C PHE A 86 3.76 6.13 -20.21
N THR A 87 4.81 5.35 -20.42
CA THR A 87 5.21 4.81 -21.72
C THR A 87 5.60 3.33 -21.56
N ARG A 88 5.43 2.52 -22.61
CA ARG A 88 5.81 1.11 -22.53
C ARG A 88 7.31 0.93 -22.76
N TYR A 89 7.85 1.63 -23.75
CA TYR A 89 9.21 1.42 -24.23
C TYR A 89 10.20 2.37 -23.59
N ARG A 90 11.37 1.83 -23.23
CA ARG A 90 12.50 2.61 -22.70
C ARG A 90 12.99 3.64 -23.71
N ASP A 91 13.10 3.26 -24.98
CA ASP A 91 13.53 4.17 -26.05
C ASP A 91 12.61 5.39 -26.17
N THR A 92 11.30 5.20 -25.96
CA THR A 92 10.33 6.30 -25.95
C THR A 92 10.48 7.17 -24.71
N LEU A 93 10.77 6.57 -23.55
CA LEU A 93 11.09 7.32 -22.35
C LEU A 93 12.35 8.19 -22.53
N GLU A 94 13.42 7.62 -23.11
CA GLU A 94 14.67 8.35 -23.38
C GLU A 94 14.45 9.46 -24.41
N TYR A 95 13.67 9.17 -25.45
CA TYR A 95 13.23 10.15 -26.44
C TYR A 95 12.51 11.34 -25.77
N LEU A 96 11.49 11.07 -24.95
CA LEU A 96 10.74 12.10 -24.23
C LEU A 96 11.62 12.85 -23.22
N GLY A 97 12.46 12.15 -22.47
CA GLY A 97 13.40 12.73 -21.51
C GLY A 97 14.41 13.67 -22.15
N SER A 98 14.78 13.44 -23.42
CA SER A 98 15.70 14.31 -24.16
C SER A 98 15.04 15.57 -24.75
N LEU A 99 13.73 15.52 -25.02
CA LEU A 99 13.00 16.57 -25.73
C LEU A 99 12.13 17.44 -24.83
N LEU A 100 11.45 16.86 -23.83
CA LEU A 100 10.57 17.59 -22.93
C LEU A 100 11.30 18.72 -22.16
N PRO A 101 12.53 18.55 -21.65
CA PRO A 101 13.25 19.65 -20.99
C PRO A 101 13.46 20.87 -21.89
N LYS A 102 13.55 20.67 -23.22
CA LYS A 102 13.72 21.75 -24.19
C LYS A 102 12.42 22.49 -24.49
N GLN A 103 11.27 21.88 -24.21
CA GLN A 103 9.95 22.46 -24.43
C GLN A 103 9.35 23.06 -23.14
N LEU A 104 9.75 22.55 -21.98
CA LEU A 104 9.21 22.92 -20.69
C LEU A 104 10.24 23.75 -19.90
N GLU A 105 10.40 25.01 -20.30
CA GLU A 105 11.33 25.93 -19.62
C GLU A 105 10.98 26.06 -18.13
N GLY A 106 11.95 25.76 -17.26
CA GLY A 106 11.79 25.87 -15.80
C GLY A 106 11.00 24.74 -15.13
N VAL A 107 10.56 23.71 -15.87
CA VAL A 107 9.86 22.54 -15.30
C VAL A 107 10.80 21.33 -15.30
N PRO A 108 11.10 20.73 -14.14
CA PRO A 108 11.96 19.56 -14.09
C PRO A 108 11.26 18.35 -14.71
N VAL A 109 12.00 17.60 -15.52
CA VAL A 109 11.57 16.33 -16.11
C VAL A 109 12.41 15.22 -15.49
N PHE A 110 11.73 14.22 -14.94
CA PHE A 110 12.31 13.06 -14.31
C PHE A 110 12.01 11.83 -15.18
N THR A 111 12.94 10.88 -15.21
CA THR A 111 12.78 9.64 -15.97
C THR A 111 12.99 8.45 -15.06
N LEU A 112 12.13 7.44 -15.19
CA LEU A 112 12.18 6.26 -14.33
C LEU A 112 11.89 4.97 -15.11
N HIS A 113 12.90 4.09 -15.24
CA HIS A 113 12.79 2.80 -15.92
C HIS A 113 13.51 1.65 -15.18
N GLY A 114 13.25 0.41 -15.63
CA GLY A 114 13.71 -0.84 -15.02
C GLY A 114 15.23 -1.03 -14.87
N GLY A 115 16.03 -0.10 -15.38
CA GLY A 115 17.49 -0.13 -15.30
C GLY A 115 18.05 0.64 -14.11
N HIS A 116 17.23 1.41 -13.38
CA HIS A 116 17.67 2.09 -12.17
C HIS A 116 17.81 1.11 -11.00
N THR A 117 18.87 1.32 -10.22
CA THR A 117 19.02 0.72 -8.90
C THR A 117 17.94 1.21 -7.94
N GLU A 118 17.78 0.55 -6.79
CA GLU A 118 16.82 0.96 -5.75
C GLU A 118 17.13 2.37 -5.24
N VAL A 119 18.41 2.68 -4.99
CA VAL A 119 18.84 4.01 -4.53
C VAL A 119 18.53 5.09 -5.57
N GLU A 120 18.86 4.87 -6.84
CA GLU A 120 18.56 5.84 -7.91
C GLU A 120 17.07 6.06 -8.09
N ARG A 121 16.26 5.00 -7.92
CA ARG A 121 14.81 5.09 -7.98
C ARG A 121 14.26 5.97 -6.87
N ASP A 122 14.71 5.73 -5.64
CA ASP A 122 14.29 6.51 -4.47
C ASP A 122 14.71 7.97 -4.62
N ASP A 123 15.93 8.24 -5.08
CA ASP A 123 16.43 9.60 -5.33
C ASP A 123 15.58 10.35 -6.38
N VAL A 124 15.19 9.68 -7.46
CA VAL A 124 14.33 10.26 -8.51
C VAL A 124 12.93 10.56 -7.96
N LEU A 125 12.35 9.63 -7.20
CA LEU A 125 11.02 9.79 -6.61
C LEU A 125 11.00 10.90 -5.56
N ASP A 126 12.00 10.96 -4.68
CA ASP A 126 12.15 12.02 -3.68
C ASP A 126 12.34 13.39 -4.33
N SER A 127 13.14 13.45 -5.40
CA SER A 127 13.34 14.68 -6.17
C SER A 127 12.04 15.16 -6.82
N PHE A 128 11.26 14.24 -7.41
CA PHE A 128 9.94 14.54 -7.96
C PHE A 128 8.93 14.94 -6.86
N ALA A 129 9.00 14.31 -5.69
CA ALA A 129 8.16 14.62 -4.55
C ALA A 129 8.44 16.03 -3.99
N ARG A 130 9.69 16.49 -4.01
CA ARG A 130 10.11 17.81 -3.52
C ARG A 130 9.86 18.96 -4.50
N ALA A 131 9.81 18.69 -5.80
CA ALA A 131 9.52 19.72 -6.79
C ALA A 131 8.13 20.34 -6.54
N GLU A 132 7.90 21.61 -6.88
CA GLU A 132 6.54 22.19 -6.82
C GLU A 132 5.70 21.74 -8.03
N GLN A 133 6.35 21.69 -9.19
CA GLN A 133 5.82 21.20 -10.46
C GLN A 133 6.85 20.29 -11.12
N GLY A 134 6.42 19.38 -11.98
CA GLY A 134 7.35 18.48 -12.67
C GLY A 134 6.66 17.41 -13.48
N VAL A 135 7.42 16.78 -14.38
CA VAL A 135 6.93 15.68 -15.22
C VAL A 135 7.75 14.43 -14.92
N LEU A 136 7.11 13.36 -14.46
CA LEU A 136 7.74 12.05 -14.30
C LEU A 136 7.38 11.17 -15.49
N VAL A 137 8.35 10.85 -16.34
CA VAL A 137 8.19 9.89 -17.44
C VAL A 137 8.62 8.51 -16.92
N ALA A 138 7.71 7.55 -16.89
CA ALA A 138 7.94 6.24 -16.30
C ALA A 138 7.55 5.08 -17.23
N THR A 139 8.31 3.98 -17.16
CA THR A 139 7.92 2.70 -17.79
C THR A 139 7.11 1.80 -16.86
N ASP A 140 6.41 0.84 -17.44
CA ASP A 140 5.59 -0.15 -16.72
C ASP A 140 6.38 -0.92 -15.67
N VAL A 141 7.61 -1.31 -16.01
CA VAL A 141 8.45 -2.18 -15.19
C VAL A 141 8.70 -1.61 -13.80
N ILE A 142 8.79 -0.27 -13.69
CA ILE A 142 8.99 0.39 -12.39
C ILE A 142 7.67 0.82 -11.76
N SER A 143 6.63 1.02 -12.57
CA SER A 143 5.33 1.47 -12.07
C SER A 143 4.64 0.41 -11.20
N GLU A 144 4.96 -0.87 -11.40
CA GLU A 144 4.50 -1.95 -10.54
C GLU A 144 5.17 -1.87 -9.15
N GLY A 145 4.36 -1.63 -8.10
CA GLY A 145 4.79 -1.58 -6.70
C GLY A 145 5.05 -0.18 -6.13
N LEU A 146 5.07 0.87 -6.97
CA LEU A 146 5.32 2.24 -6.51
C LEU A 146 4.07 2.98 -6.02
N ASN A 147 4.31 3.86 -5.06
CA ASN A 147 3.30 4.64 -4.36
C ASN A 147 3.22 6.07 -4.90
N LEU A 148 2.64 6.25 -6.09
CA LEU A 148 2.66 7.54 -6.80
C LEU A 148 1.51 8.50 -6.44
N GLN A 149 0.50 8.03 -5.70
CA GLN A 149 -0.69 8.81 -5.39
C GLN A 149 -0.42 10.08 -4.58
N TYR A 150 0.61 10.09 -3.74
CA TYR A 150 0.92 11.27 -2.93
C TYR A 150 1.62 12.38 -3.74
N HIS A 151 2.11 12.05 -4.94
CA HIS A 151 3.01 12.91 -5.70
C HIS A 151 2.35 13.56 -6.91
N ALA A 152 1.30 12.95 -7.48
CA ALA A 152 0.60 13.52 -8.63
C ALA A 152 -0.86 13.11 -8.66
N SER A 153 -1.68 13.93 -9.33
CA SER A 153 -3.08 13.65 -9.67
C SER A 153 -3.35 13.72 -11.17
N GLN A 154 -2.33 14.05 -11.97
CA GLN A 154 -2.41 14.13 -13.42
C GLN A 154 -1.64 12.94 -14.02
N VAL A 155 -2.34 12.14 -14.82
CA VAL A 155 -1.76 10.98 -15.50
C VAL A 155 -1.96 11.13 -17.01
N VAL A 156 -0.90 10.89 -17.77
CA VAL A 156 -0.94 10.84 -19.23
C VAL A 156 -0.38 9.50 -19.69
N HIS A 157 -1.18 8.70 -20.38
CA HIS A 157 -0.70 7.53 -21.10
C HIS A 157 -0.22 7.95 -22.48
N TYR A 158 1.10 7.98 -22.68
CA TYR A 158 1.69 8.23 -23.99
C TYR A 158 1.44 7.05 -24.93
N GLU A 159 1.35 5.84 -24.40
CA GLU A 159 1.06 4.62 -25.15
C GLU A 159 0.05 3.74 -24.41
N LEU A 160 -0.86 3.12 -25.17
CA LEU A 160 -1.87 2.23 -24.63
C LEU A 160 -1.29 0.82 -24.41
N PRO A 161 -1.51 0.23 -23.22
CA PRO A 161 -1.24 -1.19 -23.04
C PRO A 161 -2.29 -2.02 -23.79
N TRP A 162 -1.92 -3.24 -24.18
CA TRP A 162 -2.83 -4.18 -24.89
C TRP A 162 -3.80 -4.90 -23.95
N ASN A 163 -3.51 -4.87 -22.64
CA ASN A 163 -4.31 -5.48 -21.59
C ASN A 163 -4.97 -4.37 -20.74
N PRO A 164 -6.31 -4.34 -20.61
CA PRO A 164 -7.00 -3.33 -19.81
C PRO A 164 -6.63 -3.42 -18.32
N ASN A 165 -6.31 -4.60 -17.81
CA ASN A 165 -5.86 -4.76 -16.42
C ASN A 165 -4.54 -4.03 -16.17
N ARG A 166 -3.62 -4.02 -17.15
CA ARG A 166 -2.39 -3.21 -17.02
C ARG A 166 -2.71 -1.71 -16.96
N LEU A 167 -3.72 -1.24 -17.70
CA LEU A 167 -4.14 0.15 -17.65
C LEU A 167 -4.72 0.52 -16.27
N GLU A 168 -5.58 -0.34 -15.72
CA GLU A 168 -6.11 -0.18 -14.35
C GLU A 168 -4.99 -0.21 -13.32
N GLN A 169 -4.04 -1.15 -13.42
CA GLN A 169 -2.92 -1.21 -12.50
C GLN A 169 -2.05 0.05 -12.54
N ARG A 170 -1.84 0.66 -13.73
CA ARG A 170 -1.13 1.94 -13.86
C ARG A 170 -1.92 3.06 -13.20
N ASN A 171 -3.21 3.18 -13.52
CA ASN A 171 -4.08 4.19 -12.93
C ASN A 171 -4.13 4.04 -11.40
N GLY A 172 -4.25 2.81 -10.91
CA GLY A 172 -4.26 2.45 -9.50
C GLY A 172 -2.96 2.75 -8.75
N ARG A 173 -1.86 3.14 -9.41
CA ARG A 173 -0.68 3.70 -8.72
C ARG A 173 -0.92 5.11 -8.23
N VAL A 174 -1.86 5.80 -8.85
CA VAL A 174 -2.16 7.22 -8.63
C VAL A 174 -3.56 7.39 -8.05
N ASP A 175 -4.55 6.69 -8.62
CA ASP A 175 -5.92 6.63 -8.16
C ASP A 175 -6.09 5.46 -7.18
N ARG A 176 -5.67 5.68 -5.94
CA ARG A 176 -5.82 4.71 -4.85
C ARG A 176 -5.93 5.41 -3.50
N PHE A 177 -6.24 4.61 -2.48
CA PHE A 177 -6.35 5.06 -1.10
C PHE A 177 -5.14 5.92 -0.66
N GLY A 178 -5.43 7.07 -0.05
CA GLY A 178 -4.44 8.06 0.37
C GLY A 178 -4.13 9.16 -0.65
N GLN A 179 -4.72 9.14 -1.85
CA GLN A 179 -4.61 10.25 -2.80
C GLN A 179 -5.17 11.55 -2.20
N PRO A 180 -4.36 12.62 -2.05
CA PRO A 180 -4.81 13.88 -1.44
C PRO A 180 -5.79 14.68 -2.31
N GLU A 181 -5.72 14.54 -3.64
CA GLU A 181 -6.61 15.24 -4.55
C GLU A 181 -7.93 14.50 -4.74
N PRO A 182 -9.09 15.19 -4.71
CA PRO A 182 -10.39 14.54 -4.84
C PRO A 182 -10.65 13.95 -6.24
N VAL A 183 -9.90 14.39 -7.26
CA VAL A 183 -10.09 13.98 -8.65
C VAL A 183 -8.73 13.72 -9.30
N VAL A 184 -8.48 12.44 -9.64
CA VAL A 184 -7.38 12.06 -10.53
C VAL A 184 -7.84 12.19 -11.98
N ARG A 185 -7.06 12.91 -12.80
CA ARG A 185 -7.37 13.11 -14.22
C ARG A 185 -6.42 12.29 -15.07
N VAL A 186 -6.99 11.31 -15.78
CA VAL A 186 -6.27 10.44 -16.70
C VAL A 186 -6.52 10.88 -18.14
N ARG A 187 -5.44 11.11 -18.90
CA ARG A 187 -5.48 11.43 -20.34
C ARG A 187 -4.78 10.34 -21.13
N MET A 188 -5.30 10.02 -22.31
CA MET A 188 -4.73 9.01 -23.19
C MET A 188 -4.43 9.62 -24.55
N LEU A 189 -3.20 9.43 -25.02
CA LEU A 189 -2.79 9.86 -26.36
C LEU A 189 -2.80 8.66 -27.30
N PHE A 190 -3.53 8.80 -28.41
CA PHE A 190 -3.59 7.80 -29.47
C PHE A 190 -3.59 8.49 -30.84
N TYR A 191 -3.13 7.80 -31.87
CA TYR A 191 -3.27 8.27 -33.24
C TYR A 191 -4.63 7.88 -33.81
N GLU A 192 -5.36 8.83 -34.41
CA GLU A 192 -6.72 8.61 -34.91
C GLU A 192 -6.84 7.56 -36.04
N ARG A 193 -5.77 7.36 -36.82
CA ARG A 193 -5.75 6.45 -37.99
C ARG A 193 -4.60 5.45 -37.89
N SER A 194 -4.47 4.78 -36.75
CA SER A 194 -3.39 3.81 -36.54
C SER A 194 -3.85 2.58 -35.76
N LEU A 195 -2.91 1.66 -35.58
CA LEU A 195 -3.01 0.54 -34.66
C LEU A 195 -3.52 0.95 -33.26
N ASP A 196 -3.22 2.16 -32.79
CA ASP A 196 -3.69 2.67 -31.50
C ASP A 196 -5.23 2.69 -31.43
N ALA A 197 -5.92 3.06 -32.52
CA ALA A 197 -7.39 3.06 -32.56
C ALA A 197 -7.97 1.63 -32.50
N LEU A 198 -7.31 0.67 -33.16
CA LEU A 198 -7.64 -0.75 -33.09
C LEU A 198 -7.43 -1.31 -31.69
N ILE A 199 -6.30 -0.98 -31.05
CA ILE A 199 -6.00 -1.34 -29.65
C ILE A 199 -7.08 -0.78 -28.75
N PHE A 200 -7.38 0.51 -28.88
CA PHE A 200 -8.36 1.19 -28.06
C PHE A 200 -9.75 0.55 -28.18
N ARG A 201 -10.19 0.25 -29.40
CA ARG A 201 -11.42 -0.51 -29.66
C ARG A 201 -11.41 -1.87 -28.97
N ARG A 202 -10.31 -2.63 -29.11
CA ARG A 202 -10.17 -3.95 -28.47
C ARG A 202 -10.21 -3.87 -26.95
N LEU A 203 -9.59 -2.86 -26.34
CA LEU A 203 -9.65 -2.64 -24.90
C LEU A 203 -11.08 -2.38 -24.42
N ILE A 204 -11.84 -1.57 -25.17
CA ILE A 204 -13.25 -1.30 -24.84
C ILE A 204 -14.09 -2.57 -25.01
N ASP A 205 -13.90 -3.33 -26.10
CA ASP A 205 -14.61 -4.59 -26.31
C ASP A 205 -14.30 -5.60 -25.18
N LYS A 206 -13.05 -5.65 -24.71
CA LYS A 206 -12.66 -6.45 -23.53
C LYS A 206 -13.38 -5.95 -22.27
N ALA A 207 -13.35 -4.65 -21.98
CA ALA A 207 -14.03 -4.05 -20.81
C ALA A 207 -15.55 -4.31 -20.82
N LEU A 208 -16.22 -4.15 -21.95
CA LEU A 208 -17.65 -4.43 -22.10
C LEU A 208 -17.99 -5.92 -21.94
N ARG A 209 -17.11 -6.82 -22.41
CA ARG A 209 -17.27 -8.27 -22.18
C ARG A 209 -17.15 -8.62 -20.70
N ILE A 210 -16.17 -8.04 -20.02
CA ILE A 210 -16.01 -8.16 -18.55
C ILE A 210 -17.30 -7.66 -17.86
N LYS A 211 -17.87 -6.52 -18.29
CA LYS A 211 -19.16 -6.04 -17.73
C LYS A 211 -20.26 -7.09 -17.82
N ARG A 212 -20.44 -7.68 -19.00
CA ARG A 212 -21.51 -8.63 -19.26
C ARG A 212 -21.34 -9.92 -18.46
N GLN A 213 -20.10 -10.38 -18.26
CA GLN A 213 -19.82 -11.63 -17.54
C GLN A 213 -19.82 -11.48 -16.02
N PHE A 214 -19.41 -10.31 -15.49
CA PHE A 214 -19.15 -10.11 -14.07
C PHE A 214 -20.10 -9.08 -13.42
N GLY A 215 -20.92 -8.36 -14.20
CA GLY A 215 -21.82 -7.31 -13.72
C GLY A 215 -21.14 -5.98 -13.38
N VAL A 216 -19.81 -5.98 -13.20
CA VAL A 216 -18.99 -4.83 -12.80
C VAL A 216 -17.77 -4.72 -13.73
N VAL A 217 -17.32 -3.50 -14.01
CA VAL A 217 -16.08 -3.21 -14.73
C VAL A 217 -15.27 -2.22 -13.90
N PRO A 218 -13.97 -2.46 -13.68
CA PRO A 218 -13.08 -1.45 -13.16
C PRO A 218 -13.11 -0.18 -14.01
N ASN A 219 -12.83 0.97 -13.40
CA ASN A 219 -12.91 2.24 -14.11
C ASN A 219 -11.69 2.50 -15.02
N TYR A 220 -11.51 1.70 -16.07
CA TYR A 220 -10.36 1.77 -16.97
C TYR A 220 -10.25 3.12 -17.70
N PHE A 221 -11.38 3.78 -17.97
CA PHE A 221 -11.48 4.95 -18.86
C PHE A 221 -12.19 6.17 -18.25
N GLY A 222 -12.59 6.12 -16.98
CA GLY A 222 -13.30 7.19 -16.28
C GLY A 222 -14.83 7.12 -16.40
N ASP A 223 -15.40 7.78 -17.39
CA ASP A 223 -16.86 7.91 -17.51
C ASP A 223 -17.43 6.92 -18.54
N GLU A 224 -18.48 6.18 -18.17
CA GLU A 224 -19.18 5.27 -19.09
C GLU A 224 -19.79 6.00 -20.30
N GLU A 225 -20.23 7.26 -20.12
CA GLU A 225 -20.71 8.09 -21.23
C GLU A 225 -19.56 8.49 -22.16
N TYR A 226 -18.38 8.78 -21.61
CA TYR A 226 -17.19 9.07 -22.40
C TYR A 226 -16.79 7.87 -23.24
N VAL A 227 -16.76 6.67 -22.66
CA VAL A 227 -16.47 5.43 -23.41
C VAL A 227 -17.47 5.25 -24.55
N LYS A 228 -18.78 5.40 -24.30
CA LYS A 228 -19.80 5.32 -25.36
C LYS A 228 -19.58 6.37 -26.46
N GLY A 229 -19.25 7.60 -26.09
CA GLY A 229 -18.96 8.68 -27.03
C GLY A 229 -17.75 8.39 -27.91
N VAL A 230 -16.65 7.90 -27.32
CA VAL A 230 -15.46 7.56 -28.10
C VAL A 230 -15.73 6.37 -29.01
N VAL A 231 -16.38 5.31 -28.50
CA VAL A 231 -16.82 4.16 -29.28
C VAL A 231 -17.64 4.59 -30.50
N GLN A 232 -18.66 5.42 -30.27
CA GLN A 232 -19.55 5.90 -31.32
C GLN A 232 -18.80 6.76 -32.34
N SER A 233 -17.86 7.60 -31.90
CA SER A 233 -17.05 8.44 -32.78
C SER A 233 -16.09 7.63 -33.68
N ILE A 234 -15.50 6.55 -33.14
CA ILE A 234 -14.64 5.63 -33.91
C ILE A 234 -15.48 4.87 -34.93
N PHE A 235 -16.63 4.31 -34.49
CA PHE A 235 -17.53 3.61 -35.39
C PHE A 235 -18.10 4.49 -36.51
N GLN A 236 -18.37 5.77 -36.23
CA GLN A 236 -18.85 6.72 -37.23
C GLN A 236 -17.76 7.19 -38.19
N LYS A 237 -16.52 7.41 -37.71
CA LYS A 237 -15.41 7.90 -38.54
C LYS A 237 -14.82 6.83 -39.46
N GLU A 238 -14.85 5.56 -39.07
CA GLU A 238 -14.10 4.52 -39.79
C GLU A 238 -14.89 3.73 -40.83
N GLY A 239 -16.23 3.68 -40.81
CA GLY A 239 -17.01 2.94 -41.84
C GLY A 239 -16.60 1.47 -42.04
N LEU A 240 -15.84 0.89 -41.11
CA LEU A 240 -15.17 -0.40 -41.23
C LEU A 240 -15.97 -1.48 -40.49
N LEU A 241 -16.83 -2.17 -41.24
CA LEU A 241 -17.26 -3.52 -40.92
C LEU A 241 -16.06 -4.48 -41.08
N PRO A 242 -15.98 -5.56 -40.29
CA PRO A 242 -14.73 -6.24 -39.98
C PRO A 242 -14.25 -7.10 -41.16
N HIS A 243 -12.98 -6.91 -41.56
CA HIS A 243 -12.25 -7.98 -42.23
C HIS A 243 -11.28 -8.63 -41.24
N SER A 244 -11.68 -9.83 -40.84
CA SER A 244 -10.86 -10.85 -40.21
C SER A 244 -9.63 -11.14 -41.06
N GLN A 245 -8.46 -10.65 -40.65
CA GLN A 245 -7.16 -11.19 -41.07
C GLN A 245 -6.08 -10.65 -40.14
N GLN A 246 -5.98 -11.24 -38.95
CA GLN A 246 -4.74 -11.34 -38.18
C GLN A 246 -4.94 -12.39 -37.08
N THR A 247 -4.76 -13.65 -37.48
CA THR A 247 -4.60 -14.81 -36.59
C THR A 247 -3.12 -14.97 -36.26
N GLY A 248 -2.82 -15.19 -34.98
CA GLY A 248 -1.47 -15.56 -34.51
C GLY A 248 -1.08 -14.89 -33.19
N LEU A 249 -1.02 -13.56 -33.15
CA LEU A 249 -0.41 -12.85 -32.01
C LEU A 249 -1.36 -12.66 -30.81
N PHE A 250 -2.67 -12.86 -30.98
CA PHE A 250 -3.70 -12.52 -29.98
C PHE A 250 -4.37 -13.73 -29.30
N GLU A 251 -4.16 -14.95 -29.80
CA GLU A 251 -4.79 -16.17 -29.24
C GLU A 251 -4.03 -16.74 -28.03
N GLN A 252 -2.70 -16.53 -27.95
CA GLN A 252 -1.90 -17.08 -26.85
C GLN A 252 -2.14 -16.38 -25.49
N GLU A 253 -2.45 -15.08 -25.47
CA GLU A 253 -2.77 -14.38 -24.20
C GLU A 253 -4.23 -14.58 -23.74
N GLU A 254 -5.15 -15.02 -24.63
CA GLU A 254 -6.58 -15.18 -24.29
C GLU A 254 -6.86 -16.37 -23.35
N ALA A 255 -6.01 -17.40 -23.35
CA ALA A 255 -6.16 -18.57 -22.49
C ALA A 255 -5.74 -18.30 -21.04
N ASP A 256 -4.63 -17.57 -20.83
CA ASP A 256 -4.12 -17.24 -19.48
C ASP A 256 -5.02 -16.25 -18.75
N ASP A 257 -5.62 -15.28 -19.45
CA ASP A 257 -6.48 -14.24 -18.86
C ASP A 257 -7.81 -14.82 -18.31
N ALA A 258 -8.37 -15.85 -18.95
CA ALA A 258 -9.61 -16.49 -18.51
C ALA A 258 -9.41 -17.33 -17.23
N GLU A 259 -8.25 -17.97 -17.11
CA GLU A 259 -7.87 -18.73 -15.91
C GLU A 259 -7.54 -17.79 -14.74
N LEU A 260 -6.83 -16.68 -15.00
CA LEU A 260 -6.55 -15.64 -14.01
C LEU A 260 -7.85 -15.00 -13.47
N ALA A 261 -8.81 -14.71 -14.35
CA ALA A 261 -10.12 -14.17 -13.97
C ALA A 261 -10.97 -15.18 -13.17
N ARG A 262 -10.80 -16.48 -13.43
CA ARG A 262 -11.42 -17.55 -12.63
C ARG A 262 -10.80 -17.64 -11.24
N ARG A 263 -9.47 -17.56 -11.12
CA ARG A 263 -8.76 -17.50 -9.82
C ARG A 263 -9.17 -16.28 -9.01
N ALA A 264 -9.25 -15.10 -9.63
CA ALA A 264 -9.68 -13.87 -8.98
C ALA A 264 -11.11 -13.97 -8.38
N ARG A 265 -12.03 -14.72 -9.00
CA ARG A 265 -13.36 -15.02 -8.42
C ARG A 265 -13.32 -15.98 -7.23
N GLN A 266 -12.41 -16.95 -7.25
CA GLN A 266 -12.28 -17.94 -6.18
C GLN A 266 -11.54 -17.37 -4.96
N GLU A 267 -10.60 -16.44 -5.19
CA GLU A 267 -9.77 -15.82 -4.16
C GLU A 267 -10.30 -14.44 -3.70
N GLY A 268 -11.28 -13.88 -4.41
CA GLY A 268 -11.91 -12.59 -4.10
C GLY A 268 -12.79 -12.66 -2.85
N PHE A 269 -12.17 -12.58 -1.69
CA PHE A 269 -12.80 -12.66 -0.36
C PHE A 269 -13.71 -11.45 -0.01
N TYR A 270 -13.83 -10.44 -0.87
CA TYR A 270 -14.66 -9.24 -0.64
C TYR A 270 -15.53 -8.89 -1.86
N GLY A 271 -16.61 -9.62 -2.05
CA GLY A 271 -17.67 -9.31 -3.01
C GLY A 271 -18.61 -8.20 -2.54
N HIS A 272 -18.10 -7.03 -2.17
CA HIS A 272 -18.93 -5.89 -1.74
C HIS A 272 -18.76 -4.69 -2.66
N SER A 273 -19.74 -4.49 -3.54
CA SER A 273 -19.93 -3.32 -4.41
C SER A 273 -20.63 -2.13 -3.72
N GLU A 274 -20.75 -2.12 -2.38
CA GLU A 274 -21.44 -1.06 -1.63
C GLU A 274 -20.53 -0.12 -0.85
N PHE A 275 -19.22 -0.39 -0.76
CA PHE A 275 -18.30 0.49 -0.04
C PHE A 275 -17.46 1.31 -1.01
N GLN A 276 -17.70 2.61 -1.02
CA GLN A 276 -16.78 3.55 -1.68
C GLN A 276 -15.52 3.68 -0.80
N LEU A 277 -14.35 3.83 -1.41
CA LEU A 277 -13.07 4.03 -0.69
C LEU A 277 -13.14 5.11 0.43
N PRO A 278 -13.85 6.25 0.24
CA PRO A 278 -14.03 7.24 1.30
C PRO A 278 -14.79 6.74 2.54
N ASP A 279 -15.68 5.76 2.39
CA ASP A 279 -16.45 5.20 3.51
C ASP A 279 -15.59 4.26 4.36
N VAL A 280 -14.72 3.48 3.71
CA VAL A 280 -13.70 2.67 4.38
C VAL A 280 -12.71 3.56 5.12
N GLU A 281 -12.28 4.67 4.51
CA GLU A 281 -11.42 5.66 5.16
C GLU A 281 -12.08 6.24 6.42
N ARG A 282 -13.35 6.66 6.31
CA ARG A 282 -14.10 7.22 7.43
C ARG A 282 -14.25 6.20 8.56
N ALA A 283 -14.51 4.93 8.23
CA ALA A 283 -14.59 3.84 9.19
C ALA A 283 -13.24 3.58 9.88
N LEU A 284 -12.15 3.50 9.11
CA LEU A 284 -10.79 3.32 9.65
C LEU A 284 -10.41 4.50 10.56
N ARG A 285 -10.61 5.74 10.13
CA ARG A 285 -10.33 6.94 10.94
C ARG A 285 -11.11 6.95 12.25
N ARG A 286 -12.39 6.55 12.23
CA ARG A 286 -13.21 6.41 13.46
C ARG A 286 -12.64 5.33 14.38
N THR A 287 -12.30 4.17 13.84
CA THR A 287 -11.75 3.05 14.61
C THR A 287 -10.39 3.40 15.22
N TYR A 288 -9.47 3.97 14.45
CA TYR A 288 -8.17 4.43 14.97
C TYR A 288 -8.33 5.56 15.99
N GLY A 289 -9.23 6.52 15.76
CA GLY A 289 -9.53 7.58 16.71
C GLY A 289 -10.09 7.09 18.05
N HIS A 290 -10.84 5.98 18.04
CA HIS A 290 -11.40 5.38 19.26
C HIS A 290 -10.41 4.44 19.97
N LEU A 291 -9.60 3.68 19.24
CA LEU A 291 -8.72 2.68 19.82
C LEU A 291 -7.47 3.31 20.45
N THR A 292 -6.84 4.28 19.78
CA THR A 292 -5.63 4.95 20.26
C THR A 292 -5.38 6.24 19.49
N ALA A 293 -5.61 7.40 20.13
CA ALA A 293 -5.19 8.68 19.58
C ALA A 293 -3.66 8.68 19.34
N PRO A 294 -3.15 9.02 18.15
CA PRO A 294 -1.71 9.02 17.83
C PRO A 294 -0.86 9.81 18.84
N GLU A 295 -1.42 10.87 19.41
CA GLU A 295 -0.80 11.70 20.45
C GLU A 295 -0.50 10.91 21.73
N ARG A 296 -1.39 9.97 22.10
CA ARG A 296 -1.19 9.13 23.29
C ARG A 296 -0.08 8.11 23.06
N LEU A 297 -0.06 7.47 21.89
CA LEU A 297 1.00 6.52 21.53
C LEU A 297 2.36 7.21 21.41
N ASN A 298 2.39 8.39 20.79
CA ASN A 298 3.56 9.25 20.78
C ASN A 298 4.03 9.58 22.21
N GLY A 299 3.12 10.03 23.07
CA GLY A 299 3.44 10.32 24.47
C GLY A 299 3.96 9.11 25.24
N PHE A 300 3.35 7.94 25.04
CA PHE A 300 3.81 6.69 25.65
C PHE A 300 5.21 6.32 25.17
N PHE A 301 5.44 6.30 23.86
CA PHE A 301 6.73 5.97 23.27
C PHE A 301 7.84 6.92 23.73
N ALA A 302 7.58 8.23 23.74
CA ALA A 302 8.53 9.22 24.22
C ALA A 302 8.91 9.01 25.70
N ARG A 303 7.92 8.74 26.57
CA ARG A 303 8.18 8.46 28.00
C ARG A 303 8.91 7.14 28.23
N ALA A 304 8.54 6.10 27.47
CA ALA A 304 9.20 4.81 27.52
C ALA A 304 10.67 4.98 27.13
N ALA A 305 10.93 5.48 25.92
CA ALA A 305 12.26 5.65 25.36
C ALA A 305 13.14 6.63 26.17
N ALA A 306 12.56 7.60 26.89
CA ALA A 306 13.30 8.47 27.81
C ALA A 306 14.05 7.70 28.91
N GLN A 307 13.52 6.56 29.38
CA GLN A 307 14.23 5.71 30.34
C GLN A 307 15.52 5.09 29.77
N TRP A 308 15.66 5.10 28.44
CA TRP A 308 16.84 4.63 27.70
C TRP A 308 17.68 5.78 27.13
N GLY A 309 17.44 7.02 27.60
CA GLY A 309 18.23 8.21 27.26
C GLY A 309 17.77 8.93 25.99
N TRP A 310 16.64 8.55 25.40
CA TRP A 310 16.09 9.26 24.25
C TRP A 310 15.28 10.48 24.67
N GLY A 311 15.50 11.61 24.01
CA GLY A 311 14.71 12.82 24.20
C GLY A 311 13.90 13.11 22.95
N PHE A 312 12.61 13.40 23.12
CA PHE A 312 11.71 13.78 22.03
C PHE A 312 11.04 15.12 22.33
N LYS A 313 10.89 15.96 21.29
CA LYS A 313 10.08 17.16 21.32
C LYS A 313 8.79 16.93 20.53
N PRO A 314 7.60 17.07 21.13
CA PRO A 314 6.34 16.95 20.40
C PRO A 314 6.13 18.16 19.48
N ALA A 315 5.68 17.90 18.26
CA ALA A 315 5.29 18.89 17.24
C ALA A 315 4.02 18.41 16.53
N GLY A 316 2.84 18.70 17.11
CA GLY A 316 1.57 18.13 16.67
C GLY A 316 1.54 16.61 16.84
N ALA A 317 1.16 15.87 15.79
CA ALA A 317 1.17 14.41 15.76
C ALA A 317 2.57 13.78 15.54
N LYS A 318 3.64 14.59 15.54
CA LYS A 318 5.02 14.13 15.30
C LYS A 318 5.90 14.28 16.54
N LEU A 319 6.88 13.40 16.68
CA LEU A 319 7.95 13.47 17.67
C LEU A 319 9.29 13.70 16.98
N THR A 320 9.94 14.82 17.28
CA THR A 320 11.29 15.09 16.76
C THR A 320 12.32 14.66 17.79
N VAL A 321 13.30 13.86 17.36
CA VAL A 321 14.40 13.43 18.22
C VAL A 321 15.26 14.65 18.56
N VAL A 322 15.40 14.95 19.86
CA VAL A 322 16.28 16.03 20.37
C VAL A 322 17.50 15.48 21.10
N GLN A 323 17.43 14.25 21.59
CA GLN A 323 18.54 13.59 22.28
C GLN A 323 18.57 12.11 21.92
N ARG A 324 19.75 11.60 21.60
CA ARG A 324 19.97 10.19 21.26
C ARG A 324 20.21 9.38 22.53
N GLY A 325 19.51 8.25 22.62
CA GLY A 325 19.65 7.26 23.68
C GLY A 325 20.42 6.02 23.23
N ARG A 326 20.25 4.92 23.97
CA ARG A 326 20.76 3.60 23.58
C ARG A 326 20.05 3.09 22.31
N PRO A 327 20.72 2.35 21.43
CA PRO A 327 20.10 1.80 20.22
C PRO A 327 18.84 0.97 20.53
N LEU A 328 17.81 1.12 19.70
CA LEU A 328 16.58 0.32 19.73
C LEU A 328 16.44 -0.43 18.40
N ALA A 329 15.90 -1.64 18.43
CA ALA A 329 15.72 -2.48 17.25
C ALA A 329 14.85 -1.79 16.19
N GLY A 330 15.32 -1.76 14.95
CA GLY A 330 14.61 -1.10 13.86
C GLY A 330 14.49 0.43 14.00
N PHE A 331 15.21 1.03 14.95
CA PHE A 331 15.19 2.48 15.18
C PHE A 331 16.58 3.08 14.90
N ASP A 332 16.73 3.69 13.72
CA ASP A 332 18.01 4.27 13.29
C ASP A 332 18.11 5.77 13.64
N PRO A 333 19.06 6.19 14.50
CA PRO A 333 19.32 7.60 14.79
C PRO A 333 19.87 8.43 13.63
N ALA A 334 20.48 7.82 12.60
CA ALA A 334 21.09 8.53 11.47
C ALA A 334 20.03 9.15 10.54
N VAL A 335 18.84 8.55 10.52
CA VAL A 335 17.68 9.05 9.80
C VAL A 335 17.03 10.12 10.67
N GLY A 336 17.40 11.39 10.49
CA GLY A 336 16.87 12.57 11.20
C GLY A 336 15.39 12.86 10.96
N ARG A 337 14.56 11.82 10.82
CA ARG A 337 13.14 11.89 10.55
C ARG A 337 12.37 12.07 11.86
N ALA A 338 11.29 12.84 11.78
CA ALA A 338 10.33 12.84 12.86
C ALA A 338 9.66 11.45 12.94
N VAL A 339 9.12 11.11 14.10
CA VAL A 339 8.48 9.82 14.35
C VAL A 339 7.00 10.05 14.61
N SER A 340 6.12 9.18 14.13
CA SER A 340 4.68 9.28 14.45
C SER A 340 3.98 7.93 14.39
N PHE A 341 2.99 7.76 15.26
CA PHE A 341 2.01 6.69 15.19
C PHE A 341 0.79 7.02 14.31
N ASP A 342 0.78 8.19 13.65
CA ASP A 342 -0.28 8.57 12.73
C ASP A 342 -0.03 7.96 11.34
N PRO A 343 -0.84 6.99 10.89
CA PRO A 343 -0.65 6.32 9.61
C PRO A 343 -0.96 7.25 8.42
N TRP A 344 -1.66 8.35 8.64
CA TRP A 344 -2.17 9.26 7.62
C TRP A 344 -1.16 10.34 7.21
N LEU A 345 -0.04 10.48 7.93
CA LEU A 345 1.00 11.43 7.57
C LEU A 345 1.87 10.89 6.40
N PRO A 346 2.32 11.76 5.48
CA PRO A 346 3.21 11.36 4.38
C PRO A 346 4.59 10.91 4.89
N GLU A 347 5.17 9.90 4.21
CA GLU A 347 6.39 9.20 4.66
C GLU A 347 7.72 9.88 4.31
N SER A 348 7.69 10.93 3.47
CA SER A 348 8.89 11.51 2.84
C SER A 348 10.00 11.89 3.82
N ASP A 349 9.68 12.26 5.06
CA ASP A 349 10.64 12.56 6.14
C ASP A 349 10.18 12.05 7.52
N LEU A 350 9.41 10.95 7.55
CA LEU A 350 8.78 10.45 8.76
C LEU A 350 9.00 8.95 8.94
N LEU A 351 9.47 8.52 10.11
CA LEU A 351 9.40 7.11 10.51
C LEU A 351 8.01 6.84 11.11
N LYS A 352 7.20 6.06 10.40
CA LYS A 352 5.92 5.59 10.92
C LYS A 352 6.14 4.44 11.89
N LEU A 353 5.58 4.59 13.08
CA LEU A 353 5.53 3.52 14.07
C LEU A 353 4.12 2.95 14.15
N ASP A 354 4.05 1.65 14.41
CA ASP A 354 2.86 0.97 14.85
C ASP A 354 3.16 0.17 16.12
N LEU A 355 2.17 -0.55 16.64
CA LEU A 355 2.34 -1.37 17.85
C LEU A 355 3.22 -2.61 17.63
N ALA A 356 3.44 -3.03 16.38
CA ALA A 356 4.26 -4.18 16.00
C ALA A 356 5.70 -3.76 15.63
N HIS A 357 5.99 -2.46 15.59
CA HIS A 357 7.31 -1.97 15.25
C HIS A 357 8.35 -2.52 16.25
N PRO A 358 9.50 -3.06 15.81
CA PRO A 358 10.47 -3.73 16.70
C PRO A 358 10.91 -2.87 17.88
N ALA A 359 11.11 -1.57 17.66
CA ALA A 359 11.43 -0.62 18.73
C ALA A 359 10.34 -0.53 19.81
N VAL A 360 9.07 -0.59 19.41
CA VAL A 360 7.92 -0.54 20.32
C VAL A 360 7.80 -1.85 21.08
N GLU A 361 7.94 -2.99 20.39
CA GLU A 361 7.94 -4.32 21.02
C GLU A 361 9.08 -4.47 22.03
N GLU A 362 10.29 -4.05 21.67
CA GLU A 362 11.45 -4.08 22.55
C GLU A 362 11.23 -3.20 23.79
N LEU A 363 10.73 -1.96 23.62
CA LEU A 363 10.39 -1.10 24.75
C LEU A 363 9.31 -1.73 25.63
N MET A 364 8.27 -2.31 25.02
CA MET A 364 7.18 -2.98 25.74
C MET A 364 7.68 -4.19 26.54
N GLU A 365 8.48 -5.06 25.93
CA GLU A 365 9.03 -6.24 26.58
C GLU A 365 9.96 -5.85 27.73
N ARG A 366 10.81 -4.84 27.53
CA ARG A 366 11.72 -4.35 28.58
C ARG A 366 10.96 -3.66 29.71
N LEU A 367 9.93 -2.85 29.41
CA LEU A 367 9.06 -2.24 30.42
C LEU A 367 8.35 -3.32 31.23
N ARG A 368 7.83 -4.36 30.56
CA ARG A 368 7.20 -5.51 31.22
C ARG A 368 8.19 -6.28 32.09
N ALA A 369 9.39 -6.58 31.58
CA ALA A 369 10.44 -7.27 32.33
C ALA A 369 10.84 -6.50 33.59
N ARG A 370 11.01 -5.17 33.49
CA ARG A 370 11.28 -4.29 34.63
C ARG A 370 10.11 -4.25 35.62
N ALA A 371 8.88 -4.16 35.11
CA ALA A 371 7.69 -4.26 35.92
C ALA A 371 7.62 -5.59 36.68
N TRP A 372 8.16 -6.69 36.12
CA TRP A 372 8.19 -8.01 36.74
C TRP A 372 9.40 -8.27 37.65
N SER A 373 10.52 -7.56 37.48
CA SER A 373 11.76 -7.80 38.24
C SER A 373 11.88 -7.00 39.55
N ASP A 374 11.29 -5.80 39.63
CA ASP A 374 11.49 -4.91 40.78
C ASP A 374 10.38 -5.05 41.85
N ARG A 375 10.79 -5.09 43.14
CA ARG A 375 9.92 -4.87 44.31
C ARG A 375 9.70 -3.37 44.63
N ALA A 376 10.14 -2.49 43.73
CA ALA A 376 9.83 -1.06 43.76
C ALA A 376 8.54 -0.79 42.95
N PRO A 377 7.83 0.33 43.16
CA PRO A 377 6.54 0.64 42.53
C PRO A 377 6.64 0.94 41.01
N ALA A 378 7.37 0.14 40.24
CA ALA A 378 7.47 0.23 38.77
C ALA A 378 6.13 -0.01 38.05
N ARG A 379 5.12 -0.52 38.77
CA ARG A 379 3.74 -0.72 38.31
C ARG A 379 2.80 0.42 38.73
N THR A 380 3.30 1.51 39.34
CA THR A 380 2.45 2.48 40.00
C THR A 380 2.36 3.82 39.26
N GLY A 381 1.15 4.18 38.83
CA GLY A 381 0.79 5.53 38.44
C GLY A 381 0.21 6.30 39.64
N LEU A 382 0.47 7.59 39.72
CA LEU A 382 -0.11 8.48 40.71
C LEU A 382 -0.75 9.65 39.97
N PHE A 383 -2.06 9.86 40.17
CA PHE A 383 -2.84 10.81 39.40
C PHE A 383 -3.84 11.56 40.31
N LEU A 384 -4.11 12.82 39.98
CA LEU A 384 -5.19 13.61 40.55
C LEU A 384 -6.49 13.24 39.83
N ALA A 385 -7.53 12.92 40.59
CA ALA A 385 -8.89 12.78 40.08
C ALA A 385 -9.87 13.48 41.01
N ASP A 386 -11.07 13.77 40.49
CA ASP A 386 -12.19 14.26 41.29
C ASP A 386 -12.78 13.10 42.13
N VAL A 387 -12.05 12.74 43.18
CA VAL A 387 -12.41 11.72 44.16
C VAL A 387 -12.52 12.36 45.54
N THR A 388 -13.52 11.98 46.33
CA THR A 388 -13.79 12.52 47.68
C THR A 388 -12.70 12.18 48.71
N GLY A 389 -11.78 11.28 48.38
CA GLY A 389 -10.62 10.86 49.17
C GLY A 389 -9.69 9.98 48.32
N PRO A 390 -8.51 9.57 48.83
CA PRO A 390 -7.59 8.76 48.04
C PRO A 390 -8.23 7.43 47.65
N VAL A 391 -7.98 6.95 46.42
CA VAL A 391 -8.47 5.65 45.92
C VAL A 391 -7.34 4.91 45.23
N PHE A 392 -7.21 3.62 45.52
CA PHE A 392 -6.21 2.72 44.92
C PHE A 392 -6.88 1.85 43.87
N LEU A 393 -6.54 2.04 42.61
CA LEU A 393 -7.03 1.26 41.48
C LEU A 393 -5.98 0.24 41.05
N TYR A 394 -6.34 -1.03 41.10
CA TYR A 394 -5.50 -2.16 40.72
C TYR A 394 -6.01 -2.70 39.38
N LEU A 395 -5.14 -2.76 38.37
CA LEU A 395 -5.45 -3.38 37.09
C LEU A 395 -4.91 -4.81 37.09
N PHE A 396 -5.79 -5.78 36.84
CA PHE A 396 -5.43 -7.19 36.75
C PHE A 396 -5.65 -7.72 35.33
N ARG A 397 -4.86 -8.73 34.98
CA ARG A 397 -5.10 -9.60 33.84
C ARG A 397 -5.58 -10.97 34.31
N ALA A 398 -6.68 -11.43 33.75
CA ALA A 398 -7.11 -12.82 33.83
C ALA A 398 -6.94 -13.51 32.48
N ARG A 399 -6.52 -14.77 32.54
CA ARG A 399 -6.39 -15.66 31.39
C ARG A 399 -7.39 -16.80 31.54
N PHE A 400 -8.01 -17.17 30.45
CA PHE A 400 -8.96 -18.28 30.38
C PHE A 400 -8.60 -19.19 29.23
N ARG A 401 -8.60 -20.49 29.49
CA ARG A 401 -8.39 -21.52 28.48
C ARG A 401 -9.74 -21.85 27.85
N GLY A 402 -9.84 -21.63 26.54
CA GLY A 402 -10.89 -22.17 25.70
C GLY A 402 -10.41 -23.43 24.94
N PRO A 403 -11.31 -24.13 24.25
CA PRO A 403 -10.98 -25.36 23.52
C PRO A 403 -9.96 -25.15 22.38
N HIS A 404 -9.94 -23.98 21.75
CA HIS A 404 -9.05 -23.65 20.63
C HIS A 404 -8.26 -22.35 20.80
N GLU A 405 -8.38 -21.69 21.95
CA GLU A 405 -7.77 -20.38 22.18
C GLU A 405 -7.48 -20.13 23.66
N VAL A 406 -6.66 -19.11 23.91
CA VAL A 406 -6.52 -18.51 25.25
C VAL A 406 -7.13 -17.12 25.18
N ALA A 407 -8.18 -16.89 25.97
CA ALA A 407 -8.79 -15.58 26.11
C ALA A 407 -8.09 -14.82 27.24
N GLU A 408 -7.69 -13.58 26.97
CA GLU A 408 -7.18 -12.66 27.99
C GLU A 408 -8.19 -11.53 28.21
N THR A 409 -8.37 -11.11 29.46
CA THR A 409 -9.17 -9.92 29.77
C THR A 409 -8.52 -9.11 30.88
N LEU A 410 -8.77 -7.81 30.85
CA LEU A 410 -8.33 -6.87 31.86
C LEU A 410 -9.54 -6.46 32.71
N TYR A 411 -9.35 -6.37 34.02
CA TYR A 411 -10.37 -5.87 34.91
C TYR A 411 -9.76 -5.01 36.03
N PRO A 412 -10.43 -3.91 36.38
CA PRO A 412 -10.02 -3.09 37.52
C PRO A 412 -10.63 -3.62 38.84
N GLU A 413 -9.89 -3.47 39.93
CA GLU A 413 -10.43 -3.48 41.29
C GLU A 413 -10.02 -2.17 41.98
N ALA A 414 -10.92 -1.51 42.70
CA ALA A 414 -10.60 -0.27 43.41
C ALA A 414 -10.81 -0.42 44.92
N ARG A 415 -9.94 0.20 45.73
CA ARG A 415 -10.03 0.21 47.20
C ARG A 415 -9.78 1.58 47.81
N THR A 416 -10.36 1.83 48.97
CA THR A 416 -10.01 2.99 49.80
C THR A 416 -8.75 2.69 50.64
N PRO A 417 -8.09 3.71 51.23
CA PRO A 417 -6.99 3.53 52.18
C PRO A 417 -7.36 2.71 53.42
N ALA A 418 -8.65 2.64 53.77
CA ALA A 418 -9.17 1.77 54.83
C ALA A 418 -9.27 0.30 54.41
N GLY A 419 -9.00 -0.03 53.14
CA GLY A 419 -9.07 -1.38 52.59
C GLY A 419 -10.46 -1.78 52.06
N GLU A 420 -11.44 -0.89 52.11
CA GLU A 420 -12.80 -1.15 51.61
C GLU A 420 -12.81 -1.23 50.08
N ALA A 421 -13.46 -2.24 49.52
CA ALA A 421 -13.60 -2.39 48.07
C ALA A 421 -14.69 -1.46 47.53
N LEU A 422 -14.37 -0.75 46.44
CA LEU A 422 -15.35 0.03 45.70
C LEU A 422 -16.15 -0.88 44.74
N ASP A 423 -17.31 -0.39 44.32
CA ASP A 423 -18.12 -1.03 43.29
C ASP A 423 -17.38 -1.11 41.94
N ASP A 424 -17.67 -2.14 41.15
CA ASP A 424 -17.05 -2.36 39.83
C ASP A 424 -17.33 -1.19 38.89
N GLY A 425 -18.54 -0.62 38.91
CA GLY A 425 -18.87 0.55 38.11
C GLY A 425 -18.04 1.78 38.48
N GLN A 426 -17.67 1.94 39.76
CA GLN A 426 -16.74 2.99 40.18
C GLN A 426 -15.32 2.71 39.70
N ALA A 427 -14.85 1.47 39.83
CA ALA A 427 -13.51 1.05 39.37
C ALA A 427 -13.37 1.20 37.84
N GLU A 428 -14.40 0.84 37.07
CA GLU A 428 -14.45 1.03 35.62
C GLU A 428 -14.46 2.49 35.22
N ARG A 429 -15.18 3.37 35.94
CA ARG A 429 -15.15 4.82 35.69
C ARG A 429 -13.76 5.41 35.93
N LEU A 430 -13.06 4.98 36.99
CA LEU A 430 -11.70 5.41 37.27
C LEU A 430 -10.72 4.93 36.18
N LEU A 431 -10.86 3.67 35.73
CA LEU A 431 -10.09 3.15 34.60
C LEU A 431 -10.39 3.93 33.31
N ALA A 432 -11.65 4.23 33.04
CA ALA A 432 -12.05 5.02 31.88
C ALA A 432 -11.48 6.43 31.91
N ALA A 433 -11.51 7.10 33.08
CA ALA A 433 -10.89 8.41 33.27
C ALA A 433 -9.36 8.36 33.07
N LEU A 434 -8.71 7.31 33.56
CA LEU A 434 -7.28 7.06 33.33
C LEU A 434 -6.98 6.90 31.84
N LEU A 435 -7.79 6.13 31.12
CA LEU A 435 -7.65 5.90 29.69
C LEU A 435 -8.01 7.15 28.86
N ALA A 436 -8.89 8.02 29.36
CA ALA A 436 -9.22 9.30 28.74
C ALA A 436 -8.05 10.29 28.81
N GLY A 437 -7.14 10.13 29.78
CA GLY A 437 -5.93 10.95 29.91
C GLY A 437 -6.19 12.36 30.45
N GLU A 438 -7.32 12.58 31.12
CA GLU A 438 -7.74 13.86 31.69
C GLU A 438 -7.14 14.14 33.08
N LEU A 439 -6.10 13.40 33.48
CA LEU A 439 -5.61 13.38 34.86
C LEU A 439 -4.25 14.07 34.99
N GLU A 440 -4.14 14.95 35.98
CA GLU A 440 -2.90 15.64 36.33
C GLU A 440 -2.06 14.82 37.31
N GLN A 441 -0.74 15.08 37.40
CA GLN A 441 0.08 14.49 38.46
C GLN A 441 0.05 15.37 39.72
N PRO A 442 -0.14 14.78 40.91
CA PRO A 442 -0.13 15.56 42.14
C PRO A 442 1.26 16.08 42.50
N ASN A 443 1.32 17.30 43.04
CA ASN A 443 2.53 17.88 43.61
C ASN A 443 2.75 17.36 45.05
N GLY A 444 3.92 16.81 45.36
CA GLY A 444 4.32 16.42 46.73
C GLY A 444 4.80 14.96 46.88
N ASN A 445 5.33 14.62 48.06
CA ASN A 445 5.77 13.25 48.36
C ASN A 445 4.58 12.38 48.80
N HIS A 446 4.27 11.36 48.01
CA HIS A 446 3.17 10.41 48.24
C HIS A 446 3.66 8.98 48.49
N GLU A 447 4.94 8.80 48.83
CA GLU A 447 5.58 7.49 49.02
C GLU A 447 4.88 6.64 50.08
N GLN A 448 4.38 7.25 51.15
CA GLN A 448 3.60 6.55 52.19
C GLN A 448 2.28 5.96 51.65
N LEU A 449 1.55 6.71 50.82
CA LEU A 449 0.31 6.24 50.20
C LEU A 449 0.59 5.12 49.18
N LEU A 450 1.70 5.23 48.44
CA LEU A 450 2.13 4.18 47.51
C LEU A 450 2.47 2.88 48.26
N HIS A 451 3.22 2.96 49.36
CA HIS A 451 3.52 1.80 50.20
C HIS A 451 2.26 1.17 50.81
N GLN A 452 1.35 2.01 51.30
CA GLN A 452 0.06 1.55 51.82
C GLN A 452 -0.75 0.83 50.73
N ALA A 453 -0.84 1.40 49.53
CA ALA A 453 -1.55 0.82 48.41
C ALA A 453 -0.96 -0.53 47.95
N VAL A 454 0.37 -0.67 47.94
CA VAL A 454 1.02 -1.96 47.66
C VAL A 454 0.68 -3.00 48.74
N SER A 455 0.66 -2.60 50.02
CA SER A 455 0.34 -3.52 51.12
C SER A 455 -1.12 -3.99 51.14
N LEU A 456 -2.03 -3.19 50.60
CA LEU A 456 -3.47 -3.47 50.52
C LEU A 456 -3.90 -4.15 49.20
N ALA A 457 -2.94 -4.60 48.38
CA ALA A 457 -3.24 -5.20 47.09
C ALA A 457 -4.16 -6.42 47.21
N PRO A 458 -5.32 -6.45 46.52
CA PRO A 458 -6.19 -7.61 46.53
C PRO A 458 -5.58 -8.80 45.79
N SER A 459 -6.12 -10.00 46.02
CA SER A 459 -5.73 -11.20 45.27
C SER A 459 -6.19 -11.18 43.79
N GLY A 460 -7.14 -10.32 43.43
CA GLY A 460 -7.76 -10.26 42.10
C GLY A 460 -8.77 -11.39 41.83
N GLU A 461 -8.91 -12.36 42.74
CA GLU A 461 -9.71 -13.57 42.48
C GLU A 461 -11.21 -13.27 42.34
N ALA A 462 -11.70 -12.32 43.13
CA ALA A 462 -13.08 -11.88 43.07
C ALA A 462 -13.38 -11.16 41.74
N GLY A 463 -12.50 -10.25 41.31
CA GLY A 463 -12.62 -9.57 40.01
C GLY A 463 -12.47 -10.53 38.83
N ARG A 464 -11.59 -11.53 38.91
CA ARG A 464 -11.47 -12.58 37.88
C ARG A 464 -12.79 -13.31 37.66
N ARG A 465 -13.47 -13.70 38.75
CA ARG A 465 -14.74 -14.41 38.66
C ARG A 465 -15.80 -13.55 37.96
N ARG A 466 -15.89 -12.27 38.31
CA ARG A 466 -16.81 -11.32 37.66
C ARG A 466 -16.47 -11.07 36.20
N ALA A 467 -15.18 -10.98 35.87
CA ALA A 467 -14.70 -10.84 34.49
C ALA A 467 -15.04 -12.07 33.65
N LEU A 468 -14.94 -13.28 34.22
CA LEU A 468 -15.40 -14.51 33.58
C LEU A 468 -16.91 -14.48 33.33
N ASP A 469 -17.72 -14.09 34.31
CA ASP A 469 -19.18 -14.01 34.17
C ASP A 469 -19.58 -13.04 33.04
N ARG A 470 -18.90 -11.88 32.94
CA ARG A 470 -19.10 -10.91 31.85
C ARG A 470 -18.73 -11.49 30.49
N LEU A 471 -17.55 -12.11 30.38
CA LEU A 471 -17.09 -12.77 29.15
C LEU A 471 -18.07 -13.84 28.69
N LEU A 472 -18.56 -14.68 29.61
CA LEU A 472 -19.55 -15.72 29.31
C LEU A 472 -20.88 -15.12 28.85
N ALA A 473 -21.32 -14.01 29.45
CA ALA A 473 -22.53 -13.31 29.02
C ALA A 473 -22.39 -12.69 27.61
N GLU A 474 -21.25 -12.08 27.30
CA GLU A 474 -20.96 -11.53 25.97
C GLU A 474 -20.87 -12.63 24.91
N ARG A 475 -20.15 -13.72 25.21
CA ARG A 475 -20.06 -14.89 24.33
C ARG A 475 -21.40 -15.59 24.15
N GLY A 476 -22.23 -15.66 25.19
CA GLY A 476 -23.59 -16.20 25.10
C GLY A 476 -24.46 -15.43 24.10
N LYS A 477 -24.39 -14.09 24.10
CA LYS A 477 -25.08 -13.25 23.10
C LYS A 477 -24.55 -13.48 21.69
N LEU A 478 -23.24 -13.68 21.55
CA LEU A 478 -22.61 -13.97 20.26
C LEU A 478 -23.01 -15.36 19.75
N THR A 479 -22.99 -16.36 20.61
CA THR A 479 -23.46 -17.73 20.33
C THR A 479 -24.89 -17.70 19.80
N GLU A 480 -25.80 -16.94 20.42
CA GLU A 480 -27.18 -16.84 19.96
C GLU A 480 -27.29 -16.25 18.54
N LYS A 481 -26.53 -15.19 18.23
CA LYS A 481 -26.48 -14.62 16.88
C LYS A 481 -25.91 -15.60 15.85
N LEU A 482 -24.84 -16.31 16.21
CA LEU A 482 -24.20 -17.27 15.31
C LEU A 482 -25.09 -18.50 15.05
N ARG A 483 -25.87 -18.94 16.04
CA ARG A 483 -26.87 -19.99 15.86
C ARG A 483 -27.94 -19.62 14.83
N GLN A 484 -28.34 -18.35 14.76
CA GLN A 484 -29.32 -17.88 13.77
C GLN A 484 -28.76 -17.90 12.34
N ILE A 485 -27.45 -17.70 12.17
CA ILE A 485 -26.79 -17.62 10.86
C ILE A 485 -26.37 -19.01 10.36
N TYR A 486 -25.77 -19.82 11.24
CA TYR A 486 -25.10 -21.07 10.88
C TYR A 486 -25.83 -22.34 11.36
N GLY A 487 -26.88 -22.18 12.16
CA GLY A 487 -27.61 -23.30 12.78
C GLY A 487 -27.03 -23.77 14.13
N PRO A 488 -27.83 -24.49 14.95
CA PRO A 488 -27.46 -24.86 16.32
C PRO A 488 -26.47 -26.03 16.46
N GLU A 489 -26.28 -26.82 15.39
CA GLU A 489 -25.46 -28.05 15.42
C GLU A 489 -23.97 -27.83 15.17
N VAL A 490 -23.55 -26.59 14.91
CA VAL A 490 -22.16 -26.30 14.59
C VAL A 490 -21.31 -26.31 15.87
N ALA A 491 -20.37 -27.28 15.95
CA ALA A 491 -19.56 -27.55 17.14
C ALA A 491 -18.85 -26.31 17.71
N PHE A 492 -18.23 -25.47 16.86
CA PHE A 492 -17.51 -24.28 17.33
C PHE A 492 -18.45 -23.28 18.04
N VAL A 493 -19.73 -23.22 17.64
CA VAL A 493 -20.72 -22.30 18.24
C VAL A 493 -21.08 -22.73 19.67
N GLN A 494 -21.10 -24.05 19.93
CA GLN A 494 -21.37 -24.62 21.26
C GLN A 494 -20.17 -24.49 22.21
N GLU A 495 -18.98 -24.36 21.66
CA GLU A 495 -17.72 -24.34 22.40
C GLU A 495 -17.28 -22.94 22.84
N LEU A 496 -17.87 -21.88 22.27
CA LEU A 496 -17.56 -20.49 22.59
C LEU A 496 -17.67 -20.16 24.09
N THR A 497 -18.63 -20.75 24.80
CA THR A 497 -18.87 -20.51 26.23
C THR A 497 -18.06 -21.41 27.16
N ARG A 498 -17.20 -22.29 26.62
CA ARG A 498 -16.31 -23.13 27.45
C ARG A 498 -15.03 -22.36 27.75
N LEU A 499 -14.99 -21.73 28.92
CA LEU A 499 -13.82 -21.02 29.42
C LEU A 499 -13.48 -21.47 30.83
N GLU A 500 -12.23 -21.91 31.03
CA GLU A 500 -11.72 -22.29 32.35
C GLU A 500 -10.62 -21.32 32.79
N PRO A 501 -10.55 -20.91 34.07
CA PRO A 501 -9.48 -20.06 34.55
C PRO A 501 -8.09 -20.70 34.33
N LEU A 502 -7.17 -19.91 33.78
CA LEU A 502 -5.80 -20.32 33.51
C LEU A 502 -4.83 -19.53 34.39
N GLY A 503 -4.16 -20.22 35.32
CA GLY A 503 -3.23 -19.60 36.27
C GLY A 503 -3.93 -18.77 37.34
N SER A 504 -3.17 -17.91 38.05
CA SER A 504 -3.70 -16.91 38.98
C SER A 504 -3.86 -15.55 38.28
N PRO A 505 -4.75 -14.66 38.74
CA PRO A 505 -4.74 -13.25 38.35
C PRO A 505 -3.35 -12.64 38.38
N GLU A 506 -2.98 -11.94 37.31
CA GLU A 506 -1.72 -11.23 37.22
C GLU A 506 -1.97 -9.74 37.49
N TRP A 507 -1.40 -9.21 38.58
CA TRP A 507 -1.47 -7.79 38.86
C TRP A 507 -0.57 -7.01 37.89
N LEU A 508 -1.14 -6.13 37.07
CA LEU A 508 -0.40 -5.40 36.05
C LEU A 508 0.00 -3.99 36.49
N ALA A 509 -0.92 -3.27 37.12
CA ALA A 509 -0.71 -1.86 37.49
C ALA A 509 -1.44 -1.49 38.77
N LEU A 510 -0.89 -0.51 39.47
CA LEU A 510 -1.50 0.23 40.56
C LEU A 510 -1.64 1.68 40.12
N THR A 511 -2.77 2.29 40.36
CA THR A 511 -2.98 3.71 40.13
C THR A 511 -3.55 4.31 41.40
N VAL A 512 -2.82 5.24 42.01
CA VAL A 512 -3.30 5.97 43.18
C VAL A 512 -3.94 7.26 42.69
N PHE A 513 -5.24 7.38 42.94
CA PHE A 513 -5.99 8.61 42.76
C PHE A 513 -5.99 9.39 44.05
N VAL A 514 -5.64 10.67 43.97
CA VAL A 514 -5.76 11.61 45.08
C VAL A 514 -6.79 12.68 44.72
N GLY A 515 -7.62 13.05 45.68
CA GLY A 515 -8.69 14.03 45.50
C GLY A 515 -8.12 15.43 45.23
N GLY A 516 -8.56 16.05 44.14
CA GLY A 516 -8.23 17.44 43.81
C GLY A 516 -9.33 18.42 44.23
N ARG A 517 -9.25 18.99 45.44
CA ARG A 517 -9.62 20.38 45.77
C ARG A 517 -9.35 20.66 47.26
N SER A 518 -8.32 21.46 47.53
CA SER A 518 -8.41 22.54 48.53
C SER A 518 -8.53 23.85 47.79
#